data_AF-A0A5B2YUW8-F1
#
_entry.id   AF-A0A5B2YUW8-F1
#
_cell.length_a   1.000
_cell.length_b   1.000
_cell.length_c   1.000
_cell.angle_alpha   90.00
_cell.angle_beta   90.00
_cell.angle_gamma   90.00
#
_symmetry.space_group_name_H-M   'P 1'
#
loop_
_entity.id
_entity.type
_entity.pdbx_description
1 polymer ?
#
loop_
_entity_poly.entity_id
_entity_poly.type
_entity_poly.pdbx_seq_one_letter_code
_entity_poly.pdbx_strand_id
1 'polypeptide(L)'
;MVEVNGQSQYGYDKGCDDAKITEPDNRYISKPGKGVGYHSDSFMSGYYDGFNDCYDADDYPASSNSTNGIFKIIVEVTNNSFNDKYGDIIVSVDQDRGNFTKSEYSTYFPAKETTSKAFAFKSDDVPIGTEFKVDINYGEEESQSASGENTPAQRAELVQFSIR
;
A
#
# COMPACT_ATOMS: atom_id res chain seq x y z
N MET A 1 5.30 24.67 -9.00
CA MET A 1 4.78 23.30 -9.15
C MET A 1 3.42 23.42 -9.81
N VAL A 2 3.13 22.59 -10.80
CA VAL A 2 1.79 22.55 -11.40
C VAL A 2 0.99 21.58 -10.56
N GLU A 3 -0.04 22.08 -9.89
CA GLU A 3 -0.99 21.27 -9.14
C GLU A 3 -2.21 21.04 -10.04
N VAL A 4 -2.57 19.78 -10.25
CA VAL A 4 -3.81 19.41 -10.94
C VAL A 4 -4.72 18.81 -9.87
N ASN A 5 -5.88 19.42 -9.64
CA ASN A 5 -6.83 19.01 -8.59
C ASN A 5 -6.24 18.92 -7.16
N GLY A 6 -5.24 19.74 -6.82
CA GLY A 6 -4.59 19.74 -5.51
C GLY A 6 -3.49 18.66 -5.34
N GLN A 7 -3.20 17.91 -6.39
CA GLN A 7 -2.15 16.90 -6.43
C GLN A 7 -0.95 17.37 -7.23
N SER A 8 0.24 17.03 -6.76
CA SER A 8 1.49 17.35 -7.46
C SER A 8 1.68 16.41 -8.64
N GLN A 9 1.68 16.94 -9.86
CA GLN A 9 2.06 16.17 -11.05
C GLN A 9 3.47 15.57 -10.92
N TYR A 10 4.39 16.32 -10.30
CA TYR A 10 5.75 15.83 -10.07
C TYR A 10 5.79 14.68 -9.05
N GLY A 11 4.90 14.69 -8.06
CA GLY A 11 4.68 13.54 -7.18
C GLY A 11 4.22 12.35 -8.00
N TYR A 12 3.16 12.52 -8.78
CA TYR A 12 2.59 11.49 -9.65
C TYR A 12 3.62 10.83 -10.56
N ASP A 13 4.40 11.63 -11.29
CA ASP A 13 5.44 11.10 -12.18
C ASP A 13 6.47 10.26 -11.40
N LYS A 14 6.85 10.70 -10.19
CA LYS A 14 7.77 9.94 -9.32
C LYS A 14 7.16 8.63 -8.83
N GLY A 15 5.87 8.64 -8.49
CA GLY A 15 5.12 7.44 -8.17
C GLY A 15 5.14 6.43 -9.32
N CYS A 16 4.83 6.89 -10.52
CA CYS A 16 4.82 6.07 -11.72
C CYS A 16 6.21 5.54 -12.11
N ASP A 17 7.26 6.32 -11.89
CA ASP A 17 8.65 5.86 -12.03
C ASP A 17 8.93 4.70 -11.07
N ASP A 18 8.56 4.88 -9.80
CA ASP A 18 8.82 3.93 -8.72
C ASP A 18 7.96 2.67 -8.80
N ALA A 19 6.77 2.74 -9.38
CA ALA A 19 5.90 1.60 -9.65
C ALA A 19 6.61 0.50 -10.46
N LYS A 20 7.58 0.89 -11.30
CA LYS A 20 8.39 -0.01 -12.12
C LYS A 20 9.59 -0.60 -11.37
N ILE A 21 9.84 -0.15 -10.15
CA ILE A 21 10.97 -0.59 -9.33
C ILE A 21 10.50 -1.75 -8.44
N THR A 22 11.03 -2.94 -8.76
CA THR A 22 10.73 -4.18 -8.05
C THR A 22 11.25 -4.16 -6.62
N GLU A 23 12.43 -3.58 -6.39
CA GLU A 23 13.08 -3.48 -5.08
C GLU A 23 12.58 -2.24 -4.31
N PRO A 24 11.79 -2.38 -3.22
CA PRO A 24 11.21 -1.24 -2.51
C PRO A 24 12.24 -0.26 -1.96
N ASP A 25 13.42 -0.73 -1.56
CA ASP A 25 14.52 0.12 -1.07
C ASP A 25 15.12 1.01 -2.17
N ASN A 26 14.81 0.70 -3.44
CA ASN A 26 15.21 1.50 -4.59
C ASN A 26 14.25 2.61 -4.98
N ARG A 27 13.06 2.61 -4.38
CA ARG A 27 12.06 3.67 -4.58
C ARG A 27 12.56 5.00 -4.04
N TYR A 28 12.20 6.08 -4.72
CA TYR A 28 12.45 7.47 -4.38
C TYR A 28 12.15 7.75 -2.91
N ILE A 29 10.96 7.36 -2.40
CA ILE A 29 10.58 7.64 -1.00
C ILE A 29 11.38 6.83 0.03
N SER A 30 12.02 5.75 -0.38
CA SER A 30 12.87 4.91 0.47
C SER A 30 14.32 5.45 0.56
N LYS A 31 14.68 6.47 -0.24
CA LYS A 31 16.03 7.04 -0.22
C LYS A 31 16.25 7.99 0.98
N PRO A 32 17.48 8.04 1.55
CA PRO A 32 17.80 8.98 2.61
C PRO A 32 17.46 10.43 2.24
N GLY A 33 16.68 11.10 3.09
CA GLY A 33 16.23 12.48 2.87
C GLY A 33 15.11 12.65 1.83
N LYS A 34 14.45 11.56 1.42
CA LYS A 34 13.35 11.54 0.44
C LYS A 34 12.06 10.90 0.97
N GLY A 35 12.06 10.49 2.23
CA GLY A 35 10.89 9.91 2.90
C GLY A 35 9.72 10.87 3.00
N VAL A 36 8.57 10.32 3.40
CA VAL A 36 7.28 11.01 3.51
C VAL A 36 7.38 12.36 4.22
N GLY A 37 8.16 12.44 5.31
CA GLY A 37 8.34 13.67 6.08
C GLY A 37 9.16 14.78 5.41
N TYR A 38 9.74 14.54 4.24
CA TYR A 38 10.51 15.52 3.46
C TYR A 38 9.70 16.17 2.33
N HIS A 39 8.43 15.79 2.18
CA HIS A 39 7.58 16.19 1.07
C HIS A 39 6.25 16.74 1.58
N SER A 40 5.63 17.61 0.77
CA SER A 40 4.28 18.12 1.07
C SER A 40 3.25 17.01 0.92
N ASP A 41 2.11 17.18 1.59
CA ASP A 41 0.97 16.27 1.43
C ASP A 41 0.51 16.18 -0.04
N SER A 42 0.57 17.29 -0.79
CA SER A 42 0.25 17.31 -2.22
C SER A 42 1.25 16.54 -3.09
N PHE A 43 2.54 16.54 -2.72
CA PHE A 43 3.55 15.70 -3.37
C PHE A 43 3.30 14.23 -3.06
N MET A 44 3.12 13.89 -1.79
CA MET A 44 2.95 12.51 -1.36
C MET A 44 1.65 11.90 -1.90
N SER A 45 0.57 12.67 -1.93
CA SER A 45 -0.69 12.26 -2.57
C SER A 45 -0.48 11.99 -4.05
N GLY A 46 0.13 12.91 -4.79
CA GLY A 46 0.47 12.67 -6.20
C GLY A 46 1.32 11.42 -6.38
N TYR A 47 2.37 11.25 -5.57
CA TYR A 47 3.27 10.09 -5.61
C TYR A 47 2.52 8.76 -5.43
N TYR A 48 1.64 8.64 -4.45
CA TYR A 48 0.91 7.38 -4.26
C TYR A 48 -0.09 7.11 -5.38
N ASP A 49 -0.74 8.15 -5.91
CA ASP A 49 -1.66 8.01 -7.05
C ASP A 49 -0.93 7.50 -8.29
N GLY A 50 0.20 8.13 -8.65
CA GLY A 50 1.01 7.68 -9.77
C GLY A 50 1.58 6.28 -9.55
N PHE A 51 2.03 5.98 -8.34
CA PHE A 51 2.49 4.63 -8.01
C PHE A 51 1.38 3.61 -8.23
N ASN A 52 0.18 3.86 -7.71
CA ASN A 52 -0.96 2.95 -7.81
C ASN A 52 -1.49 2.79 -9.24
N ASP A 53 -1.53 3.86 -10.01
CA ASP A 53 -2.00 3.86 -11.39
C ASP A 53 -1.04 3.07 -12.29
N CYS A 54 0.26 3.26 -12.09
CA CYS A 54 1.29 2.64 -12.92
C CYS A 54 1.72 1.24 -12.45
N TYR A 55 1.51 0.87 -11.19
CA TYR A 55 1.89 -0.45 -10.66
C TYR A 55 1.03 -1.59 -11.23
N ASP A 56 -0.24 -1.31 -11.54
CA ASP A 56 -1.18 -2.26 -12.14
C ASP A 56 -1.37 -2.07 -13.67
N ALA A 57 -0.62 -1.14 -14.29
CA ALA A 57 -0.80 -0.77 -15.70
C ALA A 57 -0.29 -1.81 -16.71
N ASP A 58 0.29 -2.92 -16.27
CA ASP A 58 0.65 -4.03 -17.16
C ASP A 58 -0.56 -4.86 -17.62
N ASP A 59 -1.81 -4.58 -17.19
CA ASP A 59 -2.97 -5.33 -17.69
C ASP A 59 -4.22 -4.54 -18.17
N TYR A 60 -4.48 -3.27 -17.84
CA TYR A 60 -5.64 -2.56 -18.42
C TYR A 60 -5.46 -1.04 -18.59
N PRO A 61 -6.00 -0.42 -19.67
CA PRO A 61 -5.83 0.99 -19.95
C PRO A 61 -6.65 1.85 -18.98
N ALA A 62 -6.01 2.91 -18.50
CA ALA A 62 -6.60 3.94 -17.66
C ALA A 62 -7.87 4.54 -18.31
N SER A 63 -9.00 4.46 -17.61
CA SER A 63 -10.20 5.22 -17.94
C SER A 63 -10.61 6.07 -16.73
N SER A 64 -10.24 7.33 -16.82
CA SER A 64 -10.84 8.45 -16.10
C SER A 64 -12.38 8.41 -16.17
N ASN A 65 -13.04 8.73 -15.05
CA ASN A 65 -14.48 8.88 -14.81
C ASN A 65 -15.25 7.60 -14.41
N SER A 66 -15.17 7.24 -13.12
CA SER A 66 -16.29 6.59 -12.44
C SER A 66 -16.27 6.92 -10.96
N THR A 67 -17.42 7.27 -10.40
CA THR A 67 -17.71 7.31 -8.96
C THR A 67 -17.69 5.89 -8.34
N ASN A 68 -16.68 5.09 -8.69
CA ASN A 68 -16.37 3.76 -8.15
C ASN A 68 -14.88 3.76 -7.84
N GLY A 69 -14.49 4.51 -6.80
CA GLY A 69 -13.10 4.57 -6.36
C GLY A 69 -12.62 3.18 -5.91
N ILE A 70 -11.32 2.94 -6.05
CA ILE A 70 -10.65 1.80 -5.43
C ILE A 70 -9.91 2.32 -4.21
N PHE A 71 -10.22 1.77 -3.05
CA PHE A 71 -9.42 1.94 -1.84
C PHE A 71 -8.34 0.86 -1.80
N LYS A 72 -7.07 1.24 -1.73
CA LYS A 72 -5.95 0.28 -1.66
C LYS A 72 -5.31 0.31 -0.27
N ILE A 73 -5.03 -0.86 0.29
CA ILE A 73 -4.17 -1.02 1.46
C ILE A 73 -2.87 -1.67 0.98
N ILE A 74 -1.74 -1.01 1.18
CA ILE A 74 -0.41 -1.55 0.86
C ILE A 74 0.18 -2.10 2.16
N VAL A 75 0.50 -3.38 2.16
CA VAL A 75 1.16 -4.05 3.27
C VAL A 75 2.62 -4.29 2.89
N GLU A 76 3.54 -3.71 3.65
CA GLU A 76 4.98 -3.95 3.53
C GLU A 76 5.46 -4.79 4.71
N VAL A 77 6.13 -5.90 4.41
CA VAL A 77 6.69 -6.80 5.41
C VAL A 77 8.19 -6.90 5.20
N THR A 78 8.97 -6.35 6.13
CA THR A 78 10.43 -6.43 6.13
C THR A 78 10.88 -7.63 6.97
N ASN A 79 11.52 -8.61 6.36
CA ASN A 79 12.10 -9.76 7.07
C ASN A 79 13.53 -9.43 7.51
N ASN A 80 13.70 -9.11 8.79
CA ASN A 80 14.99 -8.76 9.35
C ASN A 80 15.85 -9.98 9.72
N SER A 81 15.37 -11.20 9.50
CA SER A 81 16.10 -12.42 9.81
C SER A 81 17.13 -12.77 8.73
N PHE A 82 17.92 -13.82 8.97
CA PHE A 82 18.86 -14.37 7.99
C PHE A 82 18.27 -15.54 7.19
N ASN A 83 17.02 -15.90 7.45
CA ASN A 83 16.34 -17.01 6.79
C ASN A 83 15.08 -16.50 6.10
N ASP A 84 14.72 -17.11 4.99
CA ASP A 84 13.45 -16.79 4.37
C ASP A 84 12.30 -17.27 5.25
N LYS A 85 11.18 -16.56 5.16
CA LYS A 85 9.96 -16.89 5.89
C LYS A 85 8.81 -17.04 4.89
N TYR A 86 7.80 -17.78 5.30
CA TYR A 86 6.53 -17.84 4.62
C TYR A 86 5.43 -17.51 5.61
N GLY A 87 4.36 -16.92 5.10
CA GLY A 87 3.24 -16.57 5.94
C GLY A 87 2.04 -16.06 5.17
N ASP A 88 1.00 -15.74 5.92
CA ASP A 88 -0.26 -15.26 5.40
C ASP A 88 -0.42 -13.79 5.77
N ILE A 89 -0.95 -13.00 4.84
CA ILE A 89 -1.37 -11.62 5.08
C ILE A 89 -2.88 -11.59 4.96
N ILE A 90 -3.57 -11.12 5.98
CA ILE A 90 -5.03 -11.05 6.04
C ILE A 90 -5.41 -9.60 6.31
N VAL A 91 -6.20 -9.02 5.44
CA VAL A 91 -6.77 -7.68 5.59
C VAL A 91 -8.26 -7.81 5.81
N SER A 92 -8.73 -7.36 6.96
CA SER A 92 -10.13 -7.40 7.37
C SER A 92 -10.67 -6.00 7.60
N VAL A 93 -11.86 -5.74 7.09
CA VAL A 93 -12.65 -4.53 7.35
C VAL A 93 -13.93 -4.99 8.03
N ASP A 94 -14.14 -4.56 9.27
CA ASP A 94 -15.35 -4.86 10.05
C ASP A 94 -16.30 -3.65 9.98
N GLN A 95 -17.53 -3.89 9.55
CA GLN A 95 -18.55 -2.86 9.42
C GLN A 95 -19.92 -3.42 9.74
N ASP A 96 -20.82 -2.54 10.19
CA ASP A 96 -22.24 -2.87 10.44
C ASP A 96 -22.97 -3.47 9.23
N ARG A 97 -22.46 -3.24 8.01
CA ARG A 97 -23.05 -3.70 6.74
C ARG A 97 -22.47 -5.03 6.24
N GLY A 98 -21.45 -5.56 6.90
CA GLY A 98 -20.80 -6.81 6.53
C GLY A 98 -19.28 -6.74 6.68
N ASN A 99 -18.66 -7.91 6.84
CA ASN A 99 -17.23 -8.02 7.06
C ASN A 99 -16.56 -8.37 5.74
N PHE A 100 -15.60 -7.56 5.32
CA PHE A 100 -14.83 -7.79 4.10
C PHE A 100 -13.44 -8.29 4.46
N THR A 101 -13.05 -9.43 3.90
CA THR A 101 -11.72 -9.99 4.11
C THR A 101 -11.04 -10.27 2.78
N LYS A 102 -9.78 -9.87 2.67
CA LYS A 102 -8.87 -10.27 1.60
C LYS A 102 -7.62 -10.88 2.19
N SER A 103 -7.11 -11.92 1.57
CA SER A 103 -5.97 -12.66 2.10
C SER A 103 -5.01 -13.06 0.99
N GLU A 104 -3.72 -13.03 1.29
CA GLU A 104 -2.66 -13.61 0.48
C GLU A 104 -1.98 -14.71 1.31
N TYR A 105 -2.14 -15.96 0.91
CA TYR A 105 -1.64 -17.12 1.63
C TYR A 105 -0.27 -17.57 1.13
N SER A 106 0.55 -18.14 2.01
CA SER A 106 1.89 -18.67 1.65
C SER A 106 2.77 -17.64 0.95
N THR A 107 2.63 -16.38 1.34
CA THR A 107 3.47 -15.28 0.88
C THR A 107 4.92 -15.54 1.29
N TYR A 108 5.83 -15.41 0.33
CA TYR A 108 7.27 -15.51 0.56
C TYR A 108 7.82 -14.18 1.06
N PHE A 109 8.57 -14.22 2.16
CA PHE A 109 9.27 -13.09 2.75
C PHE A 109 10.78 -13.37 2.74
N PRO A 110 11.53 -12.89 1.72
CA PRO A 110 12.95 -13.16 1.57
C PRO A 110 13.77 -12.56 2.72
N ALA A 111 14.83 -13.25 3.14
CA ALA A 111 15.71 -12.78 4.20
C ALA A 111 16.33 -11.42 3.86
N LYS A 112 16.28 -10.47 4.80
CA LYS A 112 16.83 -9.11 4.68
C LYS A 112 16.16 -8.23 3.62
N GLU A 113 15.00 -8.64 3.11
CA GLU A 113 14.26 -7.89 2.10
C GLU A 113 12.88 -7.46 2.60
N THR A 114 12.27 -6.53 1.86
CA THR A 114 10.90 -6.07 2.07
C THR A 114 9.99 -6.59 0.97
N THR A 115 8.92 -7.29 1.35
CA THR A 115 7.85 -7.72 0.44
C THR A 115 6.69 -6.73 0.51
N SER A 116 6.17 -6.30 -0.64
CA SER A 116 5.05 -5.36 -0.75
C SER A 116 3.84 -6.04 -1.41
N LYS A 117 2.65 -5.92 -0.80
CA LYS A 117 1.39 -6.48 -1.30
C LYS A 117 0.27 -5.43 -1.24
N ALA A 118 -0.47 -5.27 -2.33
CA ALA A 118 -1.58 -4.34 -2.41
C ALA A 118 -2.93 -5.08 -2.35
N PHE A 119 -3.82 -4.61 -1.47
CA PHE A 119 -5.17 -5.13 -1.30
C PHE A 119 -6.18 -4.06 -1.71
N ALA A 120 -6.84 -4.29 -2.85
CA ALA A 120 -7.79 -3.36 -3.42
C ALA A 120 -9.23 -3.69 -3.00
N PHE A 121 -9.92 -2.72 -2.40
CA PHE A 121 -11.34 -2.73 -2.04
C PHE A 121 -12.08 -1.69 -2.88
N LYS A 122 -13.40 -1.83 -3.03
CA LYS A 122 -14.19 -0.72 -3.56
C LYS A 122 -14.32 0.35 -2.48
N SER A 123 -14.19 1.62 -2.85
CA SER A 123 -14.34 2.72 -1.90
C SER A 123 -15.75 2.78 -1.28
N ASP A 124 -16.77 2.24 -1.96
CA ASP A 124 -18.13 2.12 -1.42
C ASP A 124 -18.23 1.05 -0.32
N ASP A 125 -17.41 0.00 -0.41
CA ASP A 125 -17.34 -1.07 0.60
C ASP A 125 -16.54 -0.62 1.82
N VAL A 126 -15.59 0.30 1.62
CA VAL A 126 -14.74 0.85 2.68
C VAL A 126 -14.79 2.38 2.62
N PRO A 127 -15.86 3.03 3.11
CA PRO A 127 -15.95 4.49 3.11
C PRO A 127 -14.84 5.14 3.93
N ILE A 128 -14.57 6.41 3.66
CA ILE A 128 -13.65 7.23 4.46
C ILE A 128 -14.08 7.20 5.94
N GLY A 129 -13.13 7.03 6.85
CA GLY A 129 -13.38 6.85 8.28
C GLY A 129 -13.58 5.39 8.71
N THR A 130 -13.58 4.45 7.76
CA THR A 130 -13.68 3.02 8.10
C THR A 130 -12.34 2.50 8.59
N GLU A 131 -12.34 1.86 9.76
CA GLU A 131 -11.20 1.12 10.27
C GLU A 131 -11.00 -0.21 9.55
N PHE A 132 -9.75 -0.58 9.34
CA PHE A 132 -9.35 -1.88 8.84
C PHE A 132 -8.24 -2.45 9.72
N LYS A 133 -8.10 -3.77 9.69
CA LYS A 133 -7.06 -4.50 10.40
C LYS A 133 -6.26 -5.36 9.42
N VAL A 134 -4.96 -5.36 9.59
CA VAL A 134 -4.03 -6.24 8.89
C VAL A 134 -3.42 -7.19 9.91
N ASP A 135 -3.59 -8.48 9.68
CA ASP A 135 -2.97 -9.56 10.43
C ASP A 135 -1.94 -10.24 9.53
N ILE A 136 -0.72 -10.43 10.04
CA ILE A 136 0.30 -11.27 9.42
C ILE A 136 0.58 -12.47 10.31
N ASN A 137 0.56 -13.67 9.73
CA ASN A 137 0.95 -14.91 10.40
C ASN A 137 2.15 -15.47 9.67
N TYR A 138 3.24 -15.77 10.35
CA TYR A 138 4.46 -16.24 9.70
C TYR A 138 5.24 -17.19 10.62
N GLY A 139 6.05 -18.06 10.02
CA GLY A 139 6.73 -19.11 10.80
C GLY A 139 5.74 -20.10 11.43
N GLU A 140 6.13 -20.74 12.53
CA GLU A 140 5.31 -21.79 13.16
C GLU A 140 4.21 -21.24 14.07
N GLU A 141 4.48 -20.16 14.82
CA GLU A 141 3.53 -19.57 15.78
C GLU A 141 3.64 -18.04 15.90
N GLU A 142 4.27 -17.35 14.94
CA GLU A 142 4.44 -15.91 15.01
C GLU A 142 3.28 -15.18 14.30
N SER A 143 2.73 -14.16 14.95
CA SER A 143 1.72 -13.30 14.36
C SER A 143 1.93 -11.85 14.78
N GLN A 144 1.67 -10.91 13.88
CA GLN A 144 1.60 -9.48 14.21
C GLN A 144 0.32 -8.90 13.63
N SER A 145 -0.16 -7.82 14.22
CA SER A 145 -1.34 -7.12 13.73
C SER A 145 -1.17 -5.62 13.82
N ALA A 146 -1.79 -4.91 12.89
CA ALA A 146 -1.86 -3.45 12.87
C ALA A 146 -3.23 -3.03 12.36
N SER A 147 -3.72 -1.89 12.86
CA SER A 147 -4.96 -1.28 12.38
C SER A 147 -4.65 -0.01 11.61
N GLY A 148 -5.53 0.35 10.70
CA GLY A 148 -5.52 1.63 9.99
C GLY A 148 -6.94 2.10 9.72
N GLU A 149 -7.07 3.26 9.08
CA GLU A 149 -8.35 3.86 8.71
C GLU A 149 -8.26 4.31 7.26
N ASN A 150 -9.34 4.16 6.48
CA ASN A 150 -9.43 4.80 5.16
C ASN A 150 -9.50 6.32 5.33
N THR A 151 -8.37 7.02 5.14
CA THR A 151 -8.33 8.45 5.35
C THR A 151 -8.93 9.24 4.18
N PRO A 152 -9.42 10.49 4.41
CA PRO A 152 -9.95 11.34 3.35
C PRO A 152 -8.95 11.70 2.24
N ALA A 153 -7.68 11.37 2.41
CA ALA A 153 -6.62 11.68 1.46
C ALA A 153 -6.75 10.94 0.12
N GLN A 154 -7.76 10.07 -0.06
CA GLN A 154 -8.03 9.29 -1.27
C GLN A 154 -6.81 8.50 -1.77
N ARG A 155 -5.87 8.21 -0.86
CA ARG A 155 -4.61 7.53 -1.13
C ARG A 155 -4.67 6.08 -0.67
N ALA A 156 -3.70 5.29 -1.11
CA ALA A 156 -3.48 3.99 -0.49
C ALA A 156 -3.00 4.15 0.96
N GLU A 157 -3.51 3.31 1.85
CA GLU A 157 -3.04 3.27 3.23
C GLU A 157 -1.89 2.28 3.35
N LEU A 158 -0.74 2.76 3.84
CA LEU A 158 0.47 1.97 4.00
C LEU A 158 0.53 1.40 5.42
N VAL A 159 0.67 0.08 5.51
CA VAL A 159 0.91 -0.63 6.77
C VAL A 159 2.23 -1.37 6.68
N GLN A 160 3.12 -1.11 7.64
CA GLN A 160 4.48 -1.68 7.66
C GLN A 160 4.66 -2.62 8.84
N PHE A 161 5.28 -3.77 8.58
CA PHE A 161 5.64 -4.79 9.57
C PHE A 161 7.14 -5.10 9.50
N SER A 162 7.69 -5.50 10.64
CA SER A 162 9.06 -5.99 10.75
C SER A 162 9.06 -7.35 11.42
N ILE A 163 9.44 -8.39 10.67
CA ILE A 163 9.47 -9.78 11.16
C ILE A 163 10.91 -10.25 11.39
N ARG A 164 11.07 -11.36 12.14
CA ARG A 164 12.35 -11.97 12.51
C ARG A 164 12.34 -13.49 12.33
#